data_AF-A0A6P0IXN3-F1
#
_entry.id   AF-A0A6P0IXN3-F1
#
_cell.length_a   1.000
_cell.length_b   1.000
_cell.length_c   1.000
_cell.angle_alpha   90.00
_cell.angle_beta   90.00
_cell.angle_gamma   90.00
#
_symmetry.space_group_name_H-M   'P 1'
#
loop_
_entity.id
_entity.type
_entity.pdbx_description
1 polymer ?
#
loop_
_entity_poly.entity_id
_entity_poly.type
_entity_poly.pdbx_seq_one_letter_code
_entity_poly.pdbx_strand_id
1 'polypeptide(L)'
;MDEQRLQAYFNLIDQLLTFSSGELVQILESNRELVDEGLLQVMAQVAEQLAANGDQNSANVLLHLRSQIFYANPSFQDYLQFFKKILESTRNSNGDPKFVYPLLQVNLDKLDDNFIDILQRGTTAKLSELEPELAETIA
;
A
#
# COMPACT_ATOMS: atom_id res chain seq x y z
N MET A 1 0.05 16.41 -11.32
CA MET A 1 1.43 16.20 -10.86
C MET A 1 2.36 16.98 -11.79
N ASP A 2 3.40 17.61 -11.25
CA ASP A 2 4.40 18.36 -12.02
C ASP A 2 5.36 17.38 -12.72
N GLU A 3 5.72 17.65 -13.99
CA GLU A 3 6.69 16.85 -14.75
C GLU A 3 8.05 16.75 -14.05
N GLN A 4 8.50 17.81 -13.38
CA GLN A 4 9.76 17.79 -12.63
C GLN A 4 9.69 16.82 -11.45
N ARG A 5 8.53 16.76 -10.76
CA ARG A 5 8.32 15.87 -9.62
C ARG A 5 8.22 14.42 -10.08
N LEU A 6 7.56 14.18 -11.21
CA LEU A 6 7.52 12.86 -11.83
C LEU A 6 8.92 12.36 -12.24
N GLN A 7 9.74 13.23 -12.84
CA GLN A 7 11.12 12.88 -13.15
C GLN A 7 11.94 12.58 -11.90
N ALA A 8 11.75 13.34 -10.83
CA ALA A 8 12.41 13.07 -9.54
C ALA A 8 12.02 11.71 -8.97
N TYR A 9 10.74 11.31 -9.07
CA TYR A 9 10.31 9.96 -8.68
C TYR A 9 10.97 8.87 -9.51
N PHE A 10 11.02 9.02 -10.84
CA PHE A 10 11.70 8.02 -11.68
C PHE A 10 13.18 7.89 -11.34
N ASN A 11 13.87 9.00 -11.10
CA ASN A 11 15.28 8.98 -10.68
C ASN A 11 15.46 8.26 -9.34
N LEU A 12 14.56 8.50 -8.38
CA LEU A 12 14.60 7.81 -7.09
C LEU A 12 14.31 6.31 -7.24
N ILE A 13 13.33 5.94 -8.07
CA ILE A 13 13.00 4.53 -8.35
C ILE A 13 14.18 3.80 -9.00
N ASP A 14 14.86 4.44 -9.95
CA ASP A 14 16.06 3.87 -10.58
C ASP A 14 17.19 3.66 -9.56
N GLN A 15 17.39 4.61 -8.64
CA GLN A 15 18.32 4.42 -7.51
C GLN A 15 17.90 3.22 -6.64
N LEU A 16 16.63 3.15 -6.24
CA LEU A 16 16.12 2.07 -5.39
C LEU A 16 16.26 0.67 -6.03
N LEU A 17 16.17 0.57 -7.36
CA LEU A 17 16.34 -0.68 -8.11
C LEU A 17 17.81 -1.07 -8.32
N THR A 18 18.72 -0.10 -8.37
CA THR A 18 20.15 -0.34 -8.66
C THR A 18 21.01 -0.62 -7.42
N PHE A 19 20.59 -0.20 -6.23
CA PHE A 19 21.37 -0.37 -5.00
C PHE A 19 21.03 -1.62 -4.18
N SER A 20 22.05 -2.17 -3.50
CA SER A 20 21.88 -3.26 -2.53
C SER A 20 21.19 -2.75 -1.24
N SER A 21 20.43 -3.62 -0.58
CA SER A 21 19.52 -3.30 0.55
C SER A 21 20.11 -2.51 1.73
N GLY A 22 21.43 -2.38 1.85
CA GLY A 22 22.10 -1.68 2.95
C GLY A 22 21.99 -0.15 2.94
N GLU A 23 21.71 0.47 1.79
CA GLU A 23 21.69 1.94 1.63
C GLU A 23 20.28 2.53 1.58
N LEU A 24 19.25 1.69 1.67
CA LEU A 24 17.84 2.07 1.53
C LEU A 24 17.46 3.24 2.45
N VAL A 25 17.84 3.15 3.73
CA VAL A 25 17.53 4.20 4.72
C VAL A 25 18.17 5.53 4.31
N GLN A 26 19.44 5.53 3.91
CA GLN A 26 20.15 6.76 3.54
C GLN A 26 19.58 7.39 2.26
N ILE A 27 19.19 6.57 1.28
CA ILE A 27 18.54 7.04 0.05
C ILE A 27 17.20 7.71 0.38
N LEU A 28 16.36 7.06 1.19
CA LEU A 28 15.06 7.62 1.58
C LEU A 28 15.21 8.90 2.41
N GLU A 29 16.19 8.93 3.33
CA GLU A 29 16.51 10.10 4.14
C GLU A 29 16.93 11.31 3.29
N SER A 30 17.72 11.07 2.24
CA SER A 30 18.20 12.12 1.33
C SER A 30 17.12 12.61 0.36
N ASN A 31 16.02 11.88 0.24
CA ASN A 31 14.92 12.17 -0.70
C ASN A 31 13.57 12.29 0.05
N ARG A 32 13.59 12.68 1.33
CA ARG A 32 12.38 12.71 2.19
C ARG A 32 11.24 13.53 1.59
N GLU A 33 11.51 14.63 0.87
CA GLU A 33 10.45 15.43 0.23
C GLU A 33 9.73 14.71 -0.93
N LEU A 34 10.32 13.63 -1.44
CA LEU A 34 9.75 12.78 -2.48
C LEU A 34 9.00 11.58 -1.90
N VAL A 35 9.16 11.26 -0.61
CA VAL A 35 8.50 10.11 0.02
C VAL A 35 7.06 10.48 0.39
N ASP A 36 6.18 10.46 -0.60
CA ASP A 36 4.76 10.74 -0.47
C ASP A 36 3.89 9.71 -1.22
N GLU A 37 2.56 9.90 -1.20
CA GLU A 37 1.62 9.03 -1.90
C GLU A 37 1.87 8.97 -3.42
N GLY A 38 2.36 10.07 -4.00
CA GLY A 38 2.68 10.16 -5.42
C GLY A 38 3.82 9.22 -5.81
N LEU A 39 4.89 9.17 -5.02
CA LEU A 39 5.98 8.21 -5.23
C LEU A 39 5.46 6.77 -5.15
N LEU A 40 4.66 6.44 -4.13
CA LEU A 40 4.11 5.08 -3.96
C LEU A 40 3.25 4.66 -5.16
N GLN A 41 2.50 5.59 -5.76
CA GLN A 41 1.73 5.34 -6.98
C GLN A 41 2.63 5.07 -8.18
N VAL A 42 3.68 5.90 -8.38
CA VAL A 42 4.62 5.70 -9.50
C VAL A 42 5.40 4.40 -9.34
N MET A 43 5.79 4.02 -8.11
CA MET A 43 6.41 2.72 -7.83
C MET A 43 5.53 1.54 -8.27
N ALA A 44 4.22 1.60 -8.00
CA ALA A 44 3.28 0.56 -8.44
C ALA A 44 3.21 0.48 -9.97
N GLN A 45 3.07 1.63 -10.64
CA GLN A 45 3.01 1.69 -12.12
C GLN A 45 4.29 1.19 -12.78
N VAL A 46 5.46 1.53 -12.24
CA VAL A 46 6.75 1.03 -12.77
C VAL A 46 6.87 -0.48 -12.54
N ALA A 47 6.42 -0.99 -11.39
CA ALA A 47 6.42 -2.43 -11.14
C ALA A 47 5.52 -3.20 -12.14
N GLU A 48 4.34 -2.67 -12.46
CA GLU A 48 3.46 -3.22 -13.49
C GLU A 48 4.13 -3.23 -14.87
N GLN A 49 4.83 -2.15 -15.24
CA GLN A 49 5.55 -2.07 -16.51
C GLN A 49 6.73 -3.06 -16.56
N LEU A 50 7.51 -3.18 -15.49
CA LEU A 50 8.59 -4.16 -15.38
C LEU A 50 8.04 -5.59 -15.54
N ALA A 51 6.96 -5.90 -14.83
CA ALA A 51 6.26 -7.18 -14.91
C ALA A 51 5.78 -7.49 -16.33
N ALA A 52 5.17 -6.51 -17.01
CA ALA A 52 4.69 -6.62 -18.39
C ALA A 52 5.84 -6.83 -19.40
N ASN A 53 7.01 -6.26 -19.12
CA ASN A 53 8.22 -6.42 -19.93
C ASN A 53 9.00 -7.71 -19.60
N GLY A 54 8.50 -8.55 -18.69
CA GLY A 54 9.11 -9.82 -18.30
C GLY A 54 10.10 -9.75 -17.14
N ASP A 55 10.36 -8.55 -16.60
CA ASP A 55 11.23 -8.36 -15.43
C ASP A 55 10.45 -8.45 -14.11
N GLN A 56 9.96 -9.66 -13.82
CA GLN A 56 9.22 -9.96 -12.60
C GLN A 56 10.06 -9.76 -11.33
N ASN A 57 11.38 -9.95 -11.41
CA ASN A 57 12.26 -9.83 -10.25
C ASN A 57 12.33 -8.37 -9.79
N SER A 58 12.61 -7.44 -10.70
CA SER A 58 12.64 -6.01 -10.38
C SER A 58 11.26 -5.49 -9.97
N ALA A 59 10.19 -5.97 -10.61
CA ALA A 59 8.81 -5.65 -10.20
C ALA A 59 8.54 -6.04 -8.74
N ASN A 60 8.89 -7.28 -8.35
CA ASN A 60 8.70 -7.77 -6.99
C ASN A 60 9.55 -7.01 -5.96
N VAL A 61 10.79 -6.67 -6.31
CA VAL A 61 11.65 -5.82 -5.46
C VAL A 61 11.00 -4.47 -5.24
N LEU A 62 10.50 -3.83 -6.30
CA LEU A 62 9.90 -2.51 -6.21
C LEU A 62 8.61 -2.51 -5.38
N LEU A 63 7.75 -3.51 -5.54
CA LEU A 63 6.55 -3.68 -4.71
C LEU A 63 6.90 -3.93 -3.24
N HIS A 64 7.95 -4.71 -2.96
CA HIS A 64 8.40 -4.92 -1.59
C HIS A 64 8.90 -3.63 -0.95
N LEU A 65 9.73 -2.85 -1.65
CA LEU A 65 10.22 -1.56 -1.18
C LEU A 65 9.07 -0.57 -0.97
N ARG A 66 8.13 -0.50 -1.93
CA ARG A 66 6.92 0.33 -1.83
C ARG A 66 6.16 0.04 -0.54
N SER A 67 5.88 -1.23 -0.25
CA SER A 67 5.22 -1.62 1.00
C SER A 67 6.02 -1.18 2.24
N GLN A 68 7.34 -1.37 2.27
CA GLN A 68 8.16 -0.95 3.41
C GLN A 68 8.11 0.56 3.66
N ILE A 69 8.20 1.34 2.58
CA ILE A 69 8.08 2.81 2.63
C ILE A 69 6.70 3.20 3.15
N PHE A 70 5.64 2.57 2.63
CA PHE A 70 4.28 2.84 3.08
C PHE A 70 4.08 2.52 4.57
N TYR A 71 4.57 1.38 5.07
CA TYR A 71 4.46 1.04 6.49
C TYR A 71 5.24 1.96 7.43
N ALA A 72 6.33 2.55 6.95
CA ALA A 72 7.09 3.55 7.68
C ALA A 72 6.44 4.95 7.63
N ASN A 73 5.47 5.18 6.73
CA ASN A 73 4.82 6.47 6.57
C ASN A 73 3.82 6.74 7.71
N PRO A 74 3.82 7.93 8.34
CA PRO A 74 2.82 8.31 9.33
C PRO A 74 1.36 8.14 8.88
N SER A 75 1.06 8.32 7.59
CA SER A 75 -0.30 8.17 7.03
C SER A 75 -0.83 6.74 7.10
N PHE A 76 0.05 5.74 7.27
CA PHE A 76 -0.32 4.34 7.45
C PHE A 76 -1.34 4.13 8.59
N GLN A 77 -1.24 4.90 9.68
CA GLN A 77 -2.20 4.80 10.77
C GLN A 77 -3.61 5.20 10.35
N ASP A 78 -3.77 6.20 9.49
CA ASP A 78 -5.08 6.61 8.99
C ASP A 78 -5.70 5.52 8.11
N TYR A 79 -4.89 4.88 7.26
CA TYR A 79 -5.30 3.73 6.45
C TYR A 79 -5.70 2.53 7.33
N LEU A 80 -4.94 2.23 8.38
CA LEU A 80 -5.28 1.17 9.32
C LEU A 80 -6.58 1.44 10.08
N GLN A 81 -6.79 2.67 10.53
CA GLN A 81 -8.02 3.05 11.22
C GLN A 81 -9.23 2.98 10.29
N PHE A 82 -9.07 3.42 9.04
CA PHE A 82 -10.10 3.28 8.02
C PHE A 82 -10.45 1.80 7.76
N PHE A 83 -9.44 0.94 7.57
CA PHE A 83 -9.65 -0.50 7.39
C PHE A 83 -10.38 -1.15 8.58
N LYS A 84 -10.01 -0.81 9.83
CA LYS A 84 -10.69 -1.31 11.03
C LYS A 84 -12.17 -0.90 11.07
N LYS A 85 -12.49 0.36 10.74
CA LYS A 85 -13.88 0.84 10.69
C LYS A 85 -14.71 0.10 9.65
N ILE A 86 -14.14 -0.20 8.48
CA ILE A 86 -14.83 -1.02 7.46
C ILE A 86 -15.16 -2.41 8.04
N LEU A 87 -14.17 -3.09 8.62
CA LEU A 87 -14.37 -4.43 9.18
C LEU A 87 -15.42 -4.45 10.30
N GLU A 88 -15.36 -3.49 11.22
CA GLU A 88 -16.33 -3.34 12.30
C GLU A 88 -17.74 -3.07 11.76
N SER A 89 -17.87 -2.15 10.80
CA SER A 89 -19.16 -1.84 10.19
C SER A 89 -19.73 -3.04 9.45
N THR A 90 -18.93 -3.74 8.65
CA THR A 90 -19.35 -4.95 7.93
C THR A 90 -19.79 -6.03 8.91
N ARG A 91 -19.02 -6.28 9.99
CA ARG A 91 -19.39 -7.27 11.02
C ARG A 91 -20.68 -6.90 11.74
N ASN A 92 -20.79 -5.66 12.24
CA ASN A 92 -21.89 -5.23 13.10
C ASN A 92 -23.21 -5.05 12.33
N SER A 93 -23.14 -4.75 11.03
CA SER A 93 -24.30 -4.58 10.16
C SER A 93 -24.62 -5.81 9.32
N ASN A 94 -23.88 -6.92 9.50
CA ASN A 94 -23.95 -8.10 8.63
C ASN A 94 -23.82 -7.73 7.14
N GLY A 95 -22.90 -6.81 6.84
CA GLY A 95 -22.62 -6.33 5.49
C GLY A 95 -23.69 -5.41 4.89
N ASP A 96 -24.62 -4.86 5.67
CA ASP A 96 -25.65 -3.95 5.14
C ASP A 96 -24.99 -2.71 4.48
N PRO A 97 -25.20 -2.50 3.16
CA PRO A 97 -24.65 -1.38 2.42
C PRO A 97 -24.95 -0.01 3.03
N LYS A 98 -26.08 0.14 3.73
CA LYS A 98 -26.46 1.42 4.37
C LYS A 98 -25.48 1.87 5.45
N PHE A 99 -24.73 0.94 6.03
CA PHE A 99 -23.72 1.23 7.05
C PHE A 99 -22.31 1.26 6.46
N VAL A 100 -22.03 0.38 5.49
CA VAL A 100 -20.70 0.26 4.88
C VAL A 100 -20.42 1.36 3.83
N TYR A 101 -21.38 1.65 2.95
CA TYR A 101 -21.14 2.56 1.82
C TYR A 101 -20.86 4.01 2.23
N PRO A 102 -21.52 4.59 3.26
CA PRO A 102 -21.16 5.93 3.73
C PRO A 102 -19.71 6.03 4.20
N LEU A 103 -19.17 4.98 4.83
CA LEU A 103 -17.77 4.95 5.26
C LEU A 103 -16.81 4.95 4.07
N LEU A 104 -17.12 4.19 3.02
CA LEU A 104 -16.33 4.19 1.78
C LEU A 104 -16.43 5.55 1.08
N GLN A 105 -17.63 6.12 0.99
CA GLN A 105 -17.88 7.37 0.27
C GLN A 105 -17.15 8.57 0.87
N VAL A 106 -16.97 8.63 2.19
CA VAL A 106 -16.24 9.74 2.83
C VAL A 106 -14.72 9.53 2.89
N ASN A 107 -14.21 8.37 2.44
CA ASN A 107 -12.79 8.04 2.41
C ASN A 107 -12.36 7.54 1.01
N LEU A 108 -12.99 8.04 -0.06
CA LEU A 108 -12.64 7.64 -1.43
C LEU A 108 -11.18 7.95 -1.77
N ASP A 109 -10.61 8.98 -1.15
CA ASP A 109 -9.19 9.35 -1.23
C ASP A 109 -8.26 8.24 -0.70
N LYS A 110 -8.75 7.38 0.18
CA LYS A 110 -8.02 6.24 0.75
C LYS A 110 -8.32 4.92 0.02
N LEU A 111 -9.07 4.93 -1.08
CA LEU A 111 -9.31 3.73 -1.90
C LEU A 111 -8.34 3.70 -3.08
N ASP A 112 -7.05 3.62 -2.77
CA ASP A 112 -5.95 3.65 -3.71
C ASP A 112 -5.11 2.36 -3.66
N ASP A 113 -4.00 2.33 -4.38
CA ASP A 113 -3.09 1.18 -4.39
C ASP A 113 -2.48 0.90 -3.01
N ASN A 114 -2.40 1.91 -2.11
CA ASN A 114 -1.89 1.71 -0.76
C ASN A 114 -2.91 0.93 0.08
N PHE A 115 -4.20 1.17 -0.16
CA PHE A 115 -5.25 0.37 0.46
C PHE A 115 -5.27 -1.07 -0.02
N ILE A 116 -4.87 -1.35 -1.27
CA ILE A 116 -4.69 -2.73 -1.76
C ILE A 116 -3.63 -3.47 -0.91
N ASP A 117 -2.51 -2.82 -0.59
CA ASP A 117 -1.48 -3.40 0.29
C ASP A 117 -2.02 -3.70 1.69
N ILE A 118 -2.85 -2.80 2.25
CA ILE A 118 -3.54 -3.02 3.53
C ILE A 118 -4.45 -4.25 3.45
N LEU A 119 -5.26 -4.35 2.40
CA LEU A 119 -6.18 -5.46 2.21
C LEU A 119 -5.41 -6.79 2.09
N GLN A 120 -4.33 -6.83 1.30
CA GLN A 120 -3.55 -8.05 1.11
C GLN A 120 -2.86 -8.48 2.41
N ARG A 121 -2.13 -7.58 3.07
CA ARG A 121 -1.33 -7.96 4.26
C ARG A 121 -2.12 -7.99 5.55
N GLY A 122 -3.04 -7.04 5.73
CA GLY A 122 -3.92 -6.96 6.89
C GLY A 122 -4.88 -8.14 6.97
N THR A 123 -5.33 -8.67 5.83
CA THR A 123 -6.14 -9.90 5.77
C THR A 123 -5.30 -11.12 6.17
N THR A 124 -4.05 -11.25 5.69
CA THR A 124 -3.17 -12.37 6.11
C THR A 124 -2.86 -12.33 7.61
N ALA A 125 -2.55 -11.15 8.17
CA ALA A 125 -2.26 -11.01 9.60
C ALA A 125 -3.48 -11.33 10.47
N LYS A 126 -4.65 -10.76 10.16
CA LYS A 126 -5.89 -11.02 10.92
C LYS A 126 -6.42 -12.44 10.75
N LEU A 127 -6.33 -13.04 9.55
CA LEU A 127 -6.71 -14.44 9.33
C LEU A 127 -5.81 -15.40 10.12
N SER A 128 -4.55 -15.03 10.33
CA SER A 128 -3.60 -15.83 11.14
C SER A 128 -3.84 -15.70 12.64
N GLU A 129 -4.49 -14.62 13.08
CA GLU A 129 -4.85 -14.35 14.48
C GLU A 129 -6.26 -14.83 14.86
N LEU A 130 -7.11 -15.20 13.89
CA LEU A 130 -8.44 -15.74 14.14
C LEU A 130 -8.36 -17.24 14.47
N GLU A 131 -8.89 -17.63 15.63
CA GLU A 131 -9.08 -19.05 15.95
C GLU A 131 -9.94 -19.75 14.87
N PRO A 132 -9.68 -21.04 14.57
CA PRO A 132 -10.26 -21.76 13.45
C PRO A 132 -11.80 -21.77 13.38
N GLU A 133 -12.52 -21.59 14.50
CA GLU A 133 -13.99 -21.49 14.50
C GLU A 133 -14.54 -20.23 13.79
N LEU A 134 -13.79 -19.12 13.75
CA LEU A 134 -14.21 -17.89 13.06
C LEU A 134 -13.88 -17.92 11.55
N ALA A 135 -12.98 -18.81 11.11
CA ALA A 135 -12.65 -18.98 9.70
C ALA A 135 -13.80 -19.63 8.91
N GLU A 136 -14.59 -20.50 9.54
CA GLU A 136 -15.79 -21.09 8.93
C GLU A 136 -16.93 -20.09 8.68
N THR A 137 -16.94 -18.95 9.39
CA THR A 137 -18.03 -17.95 9.22
C THR A 137 -17.78 -16.95 8.10
N ILE A 138 -16.58 -16.98 7.48
CA ILE A 138 -16.15 -16.02 6.46
C ILE A 138 -15.87 -16.71 5.11
N ALA A 139 -15.88 -18.06 5.06
CA ALA A 139 -15.81 -18.86 3.83
C ALA A 139 -17.20 -19.16 3.25
#